data_AF-A0A7X4KY88-F1
#
_entry.id   AF-A0A7X4KY88-F1
#
_cell.length_a   1.000
_cell.length_b   1.000
_cell.length_c   1.000
_cell.angle_alpha   90.00
_cell.angle_beta   90.00
_cell.angle_gamma   90.00
#
_symmetry.space_group_name_H-M   'P 1'
#
loop_
_entity.id
_entity.type
_entity.pdbx_description
1 polymer ?
#
loop_
_entity_poly.entity_id
_entity_poly.type
_entity_poly.pdbx_seq_one_letter_code
_entity_poly.pdbx_strand_id
1 'polypeptide(L)'
;MPDSPLETFPNPRRERDYEIAIRCPEFTSVCPKTGLPDFGEIRITYVPGERCIELKALKYYLIRFRDQGIFYEDVTNRILDDLVAACRPRRMTVVGDFSVRGGITTQVTAVYASAPHDGVDS
;
A
#
# COMPACT_ATOMS: atom_id res chain seq x y z
N MET A 1 -13.09 -12.86 8.23
CA MET A 1 -11.80 -12.63 8.91
C MET A 1 -11.99 -11.45 9.84
N PRO A 2 -11.64 -11.52 11.13
CA PRO A 2 -11.78 -10.36 12.01
C PRO A 2 -10.91 -9.20 11.51
N ASP A 3 -11.32 -7.97 11.84
CA ASP A 3 -10.60 -6.72 11.59
C ASP A 3 -9.21 -6.75 12.23
N SER A 4 -8.22 -7.38 11.59
CA SER A 4 -6.83 -7.22 11.99
C SER A 4 -6.36 -5.83 11.55
N PRO A 5 -5.98 -4.96 12.49
CA PRO A 5 -5.38 -3.67 12.15
C PRO A 5 -4.05 -3.90 11.40
N LEU A 6 -3.64 -2.92 10.60
CA LEU A 6 -2.30 -2.89 10.03
C LEU A 6 -1.28 -2.77 11.16
N GLU A 7 -0.60 -3.87 11.47
CA GLU A 7 0.45 -3.90 12.48
C GLU A 7 1.76 -3.33 11.93
N THR A 8 2.53 -2.73 12.83
CA THR A 8 3.82 -2.12 12.52
C THR A 8 4.80 -2.40 13.65
N PHE A 9 6.10 -2.35 13.35
CA PHE A 9 7.17 -2.52 14.32
C PHE A 9 8.13 -1.31 14.32
N PRO A 10 8.90 -1.07 15.39
CA PRO A 10 9.85 0.04 15.43
C PRO A 10 10.87 -0.04 14.29
N ASN A 11 11.10 1.07 13.60
CA ASN A 11 12.20 1.18 12.65
C ASN A 11 13.54 0.94 13.39
N PRO A 12 14.32 -0.09 13.00
CA PRO A 12 15.57 -0.46 13.69
C PRO A 12 16.77 0.44 13.33
N ARG A 13 16.65 1.27 12.28
CA ARG A 13 17.72 2.11 11.73
C ARG A 13 17.22 3.53 11.48
N ARG A 14 16.90 4.24 12.57
CA ARG A 14 16.33 5.60 12.53
C ARG A 14 17.36 6.68 12.15
N GLU A 15 18.63 6.35 12.26
CA GLU A 15 19.77 7.24 12.01
C GLU A 15 20.04 7.51 10.53
N ARG A 16 19.40 6.77 9.61
CA ARG A 16 19.59 6.95 8.17
C ARG A 16 18.29 6.66 7.42
N ASP A 17 18.11 7.38 6.31
CA ASP A 17 17.08 7.01 5.36
C ASP A 17 17.48 5.75 4.61
N TYR A 18 16.52 4.85 4.46
CA TYR A 18 16.61 3.67 3.61
C TYR A 18 15.25 3.38 3.00
N GLU A 19 15.25 2.73 1.84
CA GLU A 19 14.02 2.43 1.11
C GLU A 19 13.66 0.96 1.27
N ILE A 20 12.37 0.71 1.52
CA ILE A 20 11.79 -0.63 1.55
C ILE A 20 10.87 -0.75 0.34
N ALA A 21 11.14 -1.74 -0.52
CA ALA A 21 10.31 -2.09 -1.67
C ALA A 21 9.65 -3.45 -1.44
N ILE A 22 8.31 -3.48 -1.49
CA ILE A 22 7.48 -4.68 -1.28
C ILE A 22 6.67 -4.92 -2.56
N ARG A 23 6.64 -6.17 -3.00
CA ARG A 23 5.84 -6.63 -4.13
C ARG A 23 4.79 -7.62 -3.65
N CYS A 24 3.55 -7.38 -4.04
CA CYS A 24 2.40 -8.21 -3.69
C CYS A 24 1.71 -8.67 -4.99
N PRO A 25 2.24 -9.71 -5.66
CA PRO A 25 1.77 -10.16 -6.98
C PRO A 25 0.43 -10.91 -6.95
N GLU A 26 -0.08 -11.22 -5.76
CA GLU A 26 -1.31 -12.01 -5.56
C GLU A 26 -2.52 -11.12 -5.20
N PHE A 27 -2.49 -9.83 -5.53
CA PHE A 27 -3.60 -8.94 -5.22
C PHE A 27 -4.81 -9.26 -6.09
N THR A 28 -5.98 -9.27 -5.47
CA THR A 28 -7.25 -9.46 -6.16
C THR A 28 -8.38 -8.70 -5.47
N SER A 29 -9.36 -8.29 -6.27
CA SER A 29 -10.59 -7.63 -5.81
C SER A 29 -11.76 -7.96 -6.74
N VAL A 30 -12.92 -7.34 -6.56
CA VAL A 30 -14.09 -7.51 -7.45
C VAL A 30 -14.38 -6.22 -8.20
N CYS A 31 -14.67 -6.33 -9.49
CA CYS A 31 -15.11 -5.19 -10.28
C CYS A 31 -16.53 -4.76 -9.85
N PRO A 32 -16.75 -3.50 -9.43
CA PRO A 32 -18.06 -3.02 -9.02
C PRO A 32 -19.16 -3.12 -10.09
N LYS A 33 -18.77 -3.16 -11.37
CA LYS A 33 -19.71 -3.13 -12.50
C LYS A 33 -20.12 -4.52 -12.96
N THR A 34 -19.18 -5.46 -13.02
CA THR A 34 -19.40 -6.78 -13.62
C THR A 34 -19.48 -7.90 -12.58
N GLY A 35 -19.02 -7.66 -11.34
CA GLY A 35 -18.91 -8.70 -10.32
C GLY A 35 -17.81 -9.73 -10.59
N LEU A 36 -17.03 -9.57 -11.68
CA LEU A 36 -15.92 -10.46 -12.01
C LEU A 36 -14.66 -10.09 -11.22
N PRO A 37 -13.83 -11.09 -10.86
CA PRO A 37 -12.60 -10.85 -10.13
C PRO A 37 -11.60 -10.05 -10.96
N ASP A 38 -10.92 -9.14 -10.29
CA ASP A 38 -9.79 -8.37 -10.74
C ASP A 38 -8.51 -8.93 -10.14
N PHE A 39 -7.43 -8.92 -10.92
CA PHE A 39 -6.11 -9.39 -10.50
C PHE A 39 -5.07 -8.32 -10.79
N GLY A 40 -4.06 -8.21 -9.95
CA GLY A 40 -2.95 -7.28 -10.15
C GLY A 40 -1.81 -7.49 -9.19
N GLU A 41 -0.76 -6.70 -9.36
CA GLU A 41 0.35 -6.57 -8.42
C GLU A 41 0.22 -5.22 -7.70
N ILE A 42 0.22 -5.24 -6.37
CA ILE A 42 0.44 -4.01 -5.58
C ILE A 42 1.94 -3.90 -5.29
N ARG A 43 2.55 -2.79 -5.68
CA ARG A 43 3.95 -2.45 -5.39
C ARG A 43 3.99 -1.29 -4.41
N ILE A 44 4.67 -1.47 -3.29
CA ILE A 44 4.78 -0.47 -2.23
C ILE A 44 6.25 -0.12 -2.09
N THR A 45 6.60 1.15 -2.22
CA THR A 45 7.96 1.65 -1.99
C THR A 45 7.89 2.77 -0.97
N TYR A 46 8.63 2.68 0.14
CA TYR A 46 8.58 3.72 1.16
C TYR A 46 9.89 3.88 1.92
N VAL A 47 10.10 5.09 2.43
CA VAL A 47 11.12 5.37 3.45
C VAL A 47 10.40 5.47 4.79
N PRO A 48 10.69 4.56 5.75
CA PRO A 48 10.01 4.56 7.03
C PRO A 48 10.37 5.80 7.85
N GLY A 49 9.42 6.26 8.66
CA GLY A 49 9.68 7.17 9.77
C GLY A 49 10.08 6.35 11.00
N GLU A 50 9.27 6.43 12.06
CA GLU A 50 9.54 5.70 13.31
C GLU A 50 9.18 4.21 13.26
N ARG A 51 8.34 3.80 12.30
CA ARG A 51 7.76 2.45 12.21
C ARG A 51 7.85 1.88 10.80
N CYS A 52 8.01 0.56 10.74
CA CYS A 52 7.97 -0.25 9.53
C CYS A 52 6.68 -1.08 9.50
N ILE A 53 6.17 -1.36 8.30
CA ILE A 53 5.00 -2.22 8.08
C ILE A 53 5.37 -3.68 8.40
N GLU A 54 4.53 -4.37 9.18
CA GLU A 54 4.66 -5.81 9.41
C GLU A 54 4.03 -6.60 8.25
N LEU A 55 4.78 -7.56 7.69
CA LEU A 55 4.43 -8.20 6.40
C LEU A 55 3.24 -9.17 6.52
N LYS A 56 3.08 -9.86 7.64
CA LYS A 56 1.94 -10.76 7.85
C LYS A 56 0.64 -9.95 7.93
N ALA A 57 0.63 -8.84 8.66
CA ALA A 57 -0.50 -7.92 8.75
C ALA A 57 -0.82 -7.30 7.39
N LEU A 58 0.19 -6.86 6.63
CA LEU A 58 0.01 -6.37 5.26
C LEU A 58 -0.65 -7.41 4.35
N LYS A 59 -0.18 -8.68 4.40
CA LYS A 59 -0.79 -9.78 3.65
C LYS A 59 -2.27 -9.92 3.99
N TYR A 60 -2.63 -9.97 5.27
CA TYR A 60 -4.03 -10.11 5.67
C TYR A 60 -4.86 -8.90 5.31
N TYR A 61 -4.31 -7.69 5.41
CA TYR A 61 -4.94 -6.46 4.93
C TYR A 61 -5.30 -6.54 3.45
N LEU A 62 -4.35 -6.93 2.58
CA LEU A 62 -4.60 -7.05 1.14
C LEU A 62 -5.62 -8.15 0.79
N ILE A 63 -5.63 -9.26 1.52
CA ILE A 63 -6.62 -10.35 1.32
C ILE A 63 -8.07 -9.85 1.51
N ARG A 64 -8.30 -8.80 2.31
CA ARG A 64 -9.65 -8.27 2.58
C ARG A 64 -10.31 -7.69 1.34
N PHE A 65 -9.54 -7.26 0.35
CA PHE A 65 -10.07 -6.71 -0.89
C PHE A 65 -10.63 -7.78 -1.84
N ARG A 66 -10.30 -9.07 -1.62
CA ARG A 66 -10.62 -10.18 -2.54
C ARG A 66 -12.08 -10.20 -2.98
N ASP A 67 -13.00 -10.00 -2.03
CA ASP A 67 -14.44 -10.05 -2.28
C ASP A 67 -15.08 -8.65 -2.29
N GLN A 68 -14.26 -7.60 -2.30
CA GLN A 68 -14.72 -6.21 -2.25
C GLN A 68 -14.87 -5.64 -3.66
N GLY A 69 -16.07 -5.11 -3.95
CA GLY A 69 -16.32 -4.27 -5.12
C GLY A 69 -15.59 -2.94 -5.01
N ILE A 70 -14.49 -2.74 -5.74
CA ILE A 70 -13.72 -1.49 -5.69
C ILE A 70 -13.06 -1.15 -7.03
N PHE A 71 -12.96 0.14 -7.37
CA PHE A 71 -12.22 0.60 -8.55
C PHE A 71 -10.71 0.59 -8.31
N TYR A 72 -9.92 0.45 -9.38
CA TYR A 72 -8.46 0.43 -9.32
C TYR A 72 -7.87 1.69 -8.68
N GLU A 73 -8.46 2.83 -9.02
CA GLU A 73 -8.07 4.15 -8.51
C GLU A 73 -8.33 4.25 -7.01
N ASP A 74 -9.52 3.84 -6.58
CA ASP A 74 -9.95 3.90 -5.19
C ASP A 74 -9.12 2.93 -4.32
N VAL A 75 -8.94 1.68 -4.74
CA VAL A 75 -8.15 0.71 -3.96
C VAL A 75 -6.69 1.11 -3.83
N THR A 76 -6.09 1.69 -4.87
CA THR A 76 -4.69 2.12 -4.82
C THR A 76 -4.50 3.29 -3.84
N ASN A 77 -5.40 4.28 -3.87
CA ASN A 77 -5.36 5.42 -2.93
C ASN A 77 -5.67 4.98 -1.50
N ARG A 78 -6.68 4.13 -1.31
CA ARG A 78 -7.04 3.59 0.01
C ARG A 78 -5.89 2.80 0.64
N ILE A 79 -5.19 1.98 -0.14
CA ILE A 79 -3.99 1.28 0.32
C ILE A 79 -2.93 2.29 0.78
N LEU A 80 -2.68 3.35 0.00
CA LEU A 80 -1.73 4.39 0.41
C LEU A 80 -2.16 5.06 1.74
N ASP A 81 -3.41 5.51 1.84
CA ASP A 81 -3.93 6.22 3.01
C ASP A 81 -3.85 5.37 4.28
N ASP A 82 -4.29 4.11 4.20
CA ASP A 82 -4.28 3.18 5.33
C ASP A 82 -2.83 2.87 5.79
N LEU A 83 -1.89 2.70 4.86
CA LEU A 83 -0.48 2.45 5.19
C LEU A 83 0.21 3.70 5.76
N VAL A 84 -0.07 4.89 5.20
CA VAL A 84 0.43 6.16 5.72
C VAL A 84 -0.07 6.39 7.15
N ALA A 85 -1.35 6.15 7.41
CA ALA A 85 -1.93 6.26 8.74
C ALA A 85 -1.27 5.27 9.73
N ALA A 86 -0.96 4.05 9.29
CA ALA A 86 -0.38 3.01 10.13
C ALA A 86 1.09 3.25 10.50
N CYS A 87 1.93 3.68 9.56
CA CYS A 87 3.38 3.75 9.76
C CYS A 87 4.01 5.15 9.70
N ARG A 88 3.26 6.18 9.28
CA ARG A 88 3.72 7.58 9.14
C ARG A 88 5.09 7.65 8.44
N PRO A 89 5.19 7.20 7.18
CA PRO A 89 6.45 7.16 6.45
C PRO A 89 6.94 8.59 6.16
N ARG A 90 8.22 8.76 5.82
CA ARG A 90 8.72 10.03 5.27
C ARG A 90 8.21 10.25 3.85
N ARG A 91 8.25 9.19 3.04
CA ARG A 91 7.66 9.14 1.70
C ARG A 91 7.17 7.74 1.41
N MET A 92 6.12 7.62 0.61
CA MET A 92 5.57 6.33 0.18
C MET A 92 4.95 6.48 -1.21
N THR A 93 5.16 5.47 -2.03
CA THR A 93 4.50 5.29 -3.33
C THR A 93 3.83 3.93 -3.32
N VAL A 94 2.56 3.90 -3.71
CA VAL A 94 1.81 2.69 -3.99
C VAL A 94 1.45 2.67 -5.47
N VAL A 95 1.79 1.56 -6.14
CA VAL A 95 1.42 1.31 -7.54
C VAL A 95 0.52 0.10 -7.58
N GLY A 96 -0.69 0.26 -8.11
CA GLY A 96 -1.56 -0.85 -8.51
C GLY A 96 -1.38 -1.12 -10.00
N ASP A 97 -0.79 -2.26 -10.34
CA ASP A 97 -0.56 -2.73 -11.71
C ASP A 97 -1.55 -3.86 -12.03
N PHE A 98 -2.63 -3.53 -12.74
CA PHE A 98 -3.78 -4.42 -12.92
C PHE A 98 -3.71 -5.19 -14.24
N SER A 99 -4.14 -6.45 -14.18
CA SER A 99 -4.17 -7.36 -15.33
C SER A 99 -5.08 -6.85 -16.44
N VAL A 100 -4.82 -7.32 -17.67
CA VAL A 100 -5.54 -6.87 -18.85
C VAL A 100 -7.06 -7.12 -18.75
N ARG A 101 -7.86 -6.11 -19.10
CA ARG A 101 -9.31 -6.23 -19.30
C ARG A 101 -9.71 -5.61 -20.62
N GLY A 102 -10.42 -6.38 -21.45
CA GLY A 102 -10.84 -5.90 -22.77
C GLY A 102 -9.68 -5.47 -23.69
N GLY A 103 -8.50 -6.06 -23.51
CA GLY A 103 -7.28 -5.69 -24.23
C GLY A 103 -6.55 -4.45 -23.70
N ILE A 104 -7.00 -3.87 -22.57
CA ILE A 104 -6.44 -2.67 -21.97
C ILE A 104 -5.80 -3.02 -20.62
N THR A 105 -4.58 -2.52 -20.38
CA THR A 105 -3.94 -2.56 -19.07
C THR A 105 -4.11 -1.23 -18.35
N THR A 106 -4.05 -1.25 -17.02
CA THR A 106 -4.17 -0.02 -16.22
C THR A 106 -3.19 -0.08 -15.07
N GLN A 107 -2.42 0.99 -14.92
CA GLN A 107 -1.54 1.20 -13.78
C GLN A 107 -1.95 2.48 -13.08
N VAL A 108 -2.21 2.40 -11.77
CA VAL A 108 -2.49 3.56 -10.91
C VAL A 108 -1.28 3.77 -10.01
N THR A 109 -0.83 5.02 -9.86
CA THR A 109 0.25 5.40 -8.94
C THR A 109 -0.24 6.48 -8.00
N ALA A 110 -0.16 6.22 -6.70
CA ALA A 110 -0.46 7.16 -5.64
C ALA A 110 0.82 7.43 -4.82
N VAL A 111 1.04 8.69 -4.45
CA VAL A 111 2.27 9.13 -3.78
C VAL A 111 1.93 9.96 -2.55
N TYR A 112 2.62 9.68 -1.46
CA TYR A 112 2.66 10.48 -0.25
C TYR A 112 4.09 10.96 0.00
N ALA A 113 4.23 12.24 0.36
CA ALA A 113 5.46 12.81 0.89
C ALA A 113 5.11 13.67 2.10
N SER A 114 5.76 13.42 3.24
CA SER A 114 5.63 14.30 4.40
C SER A 114 6.24 15.67 4.08
N ALA A 115 5.74 16.72 4.71
CA ALA A 115 6.42 18.02 4.67
C ALA A 115 7.90 17.86 5.11
N PRO A 116 8.82 18.72 4.60
CA PRO A 116 10.22 18.70 5.03
C PRO A 116 10.29 18.74 6.55
N HIS A 117 11.00 17.79 7.15
CA HIS A 117 11.42 17.93 8.54
C HIS A 117 12.61 18.87 8.52
N ASP A 118 12.37 20.15 8.77
CA ASP A 118 13.45 21.10 9.08
C ASP A 118 14.13 20.57 10.34
N GLY A 119 15.33 20.00 10.15
CA GLY A 119 16.13 19.47 11.23
C GLY A 119 16.50 20.58 12.19
N VAL A 120 15.79 20.67 13.31
CA VAL A 120 16.24 21.34 14.53
C VAL A 120 16.02 20.37 15.67
N ASP A 121 16.96 19.43 15.82
CA ASP A 121 17.26 18.90 17.15
C ASP A 121 18.34 19.82 17.73
N SER A 122 17.94 20.55 18.77
CA SER A 122 18.81 21.33 19.66
C SER A 122 19.47 20.42 20.70
#